data_AF-A0A1V6QQ10-F1
#
_entry.id   AF-A0A1V6QQ10-F1
#
_cell.length_a   1.000
_cell.length_b   1.000
_cell.length_c   1.000
_cell.angle_alpha   90.00
_cell.angle_beta   90.00
_cell.angle_gamma   90.00
#
_symmetry.space_group_name_H-M   'P 1'
#
loop_
_entity.id
_entity.type
_entity.pdbx_description
1 polymer ?
#
loop_
_entity_poly.entity_id
_entity_poly.type
_entity_poly.pdbx_seq_one_letter_code
_entity_poly.pdbx_strand_id
1 'polypeptide(L)'
;MASKLQDHIDALHTLPLAEAIQAIADLTPGLTSVVPQEYGYFVQHPDYDGIGNLNNIGSLWLKLGSQCYDDHAPLEVRFVHTSLDDPIYEVYGTNYEILNKGLADGTVAPPRPNQNPGYCACCSGEADAIILTCFHERQALYFTEEYRALWGG
;
A
#
# COMPACT_ATOMS: atom_id res chain seq x y z
N MET A 1 -4.36 11.17 -24.67
CA MET A 1 -3.13 10.62 -24.07
C MET A 1 -3.56 10.10 -22.72
N ALA A 2 -3.26 8.84 -22.39
CA ALA A 2 -3.56 8.36 -21.05
C ALA A 2 -2.66 9.13 -20.05
N SER A 3 -3.17 9.37 -18.84
CA SER A 3 -2.34 9.94 -17.78
C SER A 3 -1.29 8.92 -17.38
N LYS A 4 -0.11 9.36 -16.94
CA LYS A 4 0.87 8.43 -16.39
C LYS A 4 0.34 7.86 -15.06
N LEU A 5 0.60 6.57 -14.83
CA LEU A 5 0.17 5.91 -13.59
C LEU A 5 0.80 6.58 -12.36
N GLN A 6 2.08 6.92 -12.41
CA GLN A 6 2.75 7.57 -11.29
C GLN A 6 2.15 8.95 -10.98
N ASP A 7 1.85 9.76 -12.00
CA ASP A 7 1.22 11.07 -11.80
C ASP A 7 -0.17 10.92 -11.14
N HIS A 8 -0.90 9.85 -11.49
CA HIS A 8 -2.18 9.53 -10.87
C HIS A 8 -2.01 9.12 -9.40
N ILE A 9 -1.05 8.24 -9.08
CA ILE A 9 -0.72 7.83 -7.70
C ILE A 9 -0.33 9.04 -6.84
N ASP A 10 0.49 9.94 -7.38
CA ASP A 10 0.93 11.13 -6.66
C ASP A 10 -0.25 12.07 -6.36
N ALA A 11 -1.20 12.20 -7.30
CA ALA A 11 -2.41 12.98 -7.10
C ALA A 11 -3.31 12.44 -5.96
N LEU A 12 -3.31 11.12 -5.69
CA LEU A 12 -4.10 10.53 -4.60
C LEU A 12 -3.76 11.12 -3.22
N HIS A 13 -2.51 11.58 -3.04
CA HIS A 13 -2.05 12.18 -1.78
C HIS A 13 -2.71 13.53 -1.46
N THR A 14 -3.37 14.13 -2.46
CA THR A 14 -4.04 15.42 -2.32
C THR A 14 -5.52 15.28 -2.01
N LEU A 15 -6.07 14.06 -2.08
CA LEU A 15 -7.49 13.80 -1.88
C LEU A 15 -7.85 13.76 -0.38
N PRO A 16 -9.09 14.14 -0.02
CA PRO A 16 -9.64 13.88 1.31
C PRO A 16 -9.68 12.37 1.63
N LEU A 17 -9.66 12.03 2.93
CA LEU A 17 -9.57 10.64 3.43
C LEU A 17 -10.48 9.64 2.69
N ALA A 18 -11.80 9.92 2.64
CA ALA A 18 -12.77 9.01 2.01
C ALA A 18 -12.57 8.90 0.50
N GLU A 19 -12.27 10.01 -0.18
CA GLU A 19 -12.00 10.03 -1.62
C GLU A 19 -10.70 9.30 -1.97
N ALA A 20 -9.66 9.45 -1.14
CA ALA A 20 -8.39 8.76 -1.30
C ALA A 20 -8.56 7.24 -1.14
N ILE A 21 -9.30 6.80 -0.10
CA ILE A 21 -9.60 5.38 0.13
C ILE A 21 -10.37 4.80 -1.05
N GLN A 22 -11.42 5.49 -1.51
CA GLN A 22 -12.20 5.02 -2.65
C GLN A 22 -11.36 4.99 -3.94
N ALA A 23 -10.54 6.00 -4.19
CA ALA A 23 -9.68 6.03 -5.38
C ALA A 23 -8.64 4.90 -5.38
N ILE A 24 -8.07 4.54 -4.21
CA ILE A 24 -7.20 3.35 -4.10
C ILE A 24 -8.02 2.08 -4.33
N ALA A 25 -9.24 2.00 -3.80
CA ALA A 25 -10.12 0.86 -4.01
C ALA A 25 -10.46 0.65 -5.49
N ASP A 26 -10.69 1.73 -6.23
CA ASP A 26 -10.97 1.70 -7.66
C ASP A 26 -9.73 1.34 -8.49
N LEU A 27 -8.54 1.77 -8.05
CA LEU A 27 -7.27 1.51 -8.75
C LEU A 27 -6.77 0.08 -8.56
N THR A 28 -6.92 -0.48 -7.35
CA THR A 28 -6.31 -1.76 -6.94
C THR A 28 -6.61 -2.94 -7.89
N PRO A 29 -7.87 -3.17 -8.34
CA PRO A 29 -8.20 -4.33 -9.18
C PRO A 29 -7.46 -4.40 -10.53
N GLY A 30 -7.00 -3.28 -11.07
CA GLY A 30 -6.26 -3.26 -12.34
C GLY A 30 -4.74 -3.23 -12.18
N LEU A 31 -4.22 -3.22 -10.95
CA LEU A 31 -2.77 -3.22 -10.72
C LEU A 31 -2.18 -4.58 -11.10
N THR A 32 -1.14 -4.55 -11.93
CA THR A 32 -0.38 -5.74 -12.29
C THR A 32 1.11 -5.51 -12.03
N SER A 33 1.75 -6.45 -11.33
CA SER A 33 3.19 -6.40 -11.04
C SER A 33 4.02 -6.44 -12.31
N VAL A 34 5.11 -5.68 -12.35
CA VAL A 34 6.06 -5.68 -13.47
C VAL A 34 7.42 -6.18 -13.03
N VAL A 35 8.17 -6.78 -13.97
CA VAL A 35 9.56 -7.18 -13.71
C VAL A 35 10.41 -5.92 -13.51
N PRO A 36 11.03 -5.75 -12.34
CA PRO A 36 11.76 -4.54 -12.03
C PRO A 36 13.13 -4.55 -12.73
N GLN A 37 13.57 -3.38 -13.21
CA GLN A 37 14.96 -3.19 -13.70
C GLN A 37 15.90 -2.67 -12.61
N GLU A 38 15.34 -2.23 -11.49
CA GLU A 38 16.03 -1.70 -10.32
C GLU A 38 15.38 -2.23 -9.05
N TYR A 39 16.04 -2.14 -7.89
CA TYR A 39 15.44 -2.60 -6.65
C TYR A 39 14.18 -1.81 -6.30
N GLY A 40 13.04 -2.49 -6.21
CA GLY A 40 11.76 -1.88 -5.84
C GLY A 40 10.56 -2.72 -6.24
N TYR A 41 9.38 -2.19 -5.92
CA TYR A 41 8.08 -2.81 -6.17
C TYR A 41 7.32 -1.92 -7.14
N PHE A 42 6.95 -2.47 -8.29
CA PHE A 42 6.47 -1.68 -9.42
C PHE A 42 5.24 -2.33 -10.04
N VAL A 43 4.31 -1.48 -10.48
CA VAL A 43 3.04 -1.90 -11.06
C VAL A 43 2.71 -1.12 -12.31
N GLN A 44 1.85 -1.68 -13.15
CA GLN A 44 1.19 -1.00 -14.27
C GLN A 44 -0.33 -1.19 -14.14
N HIS A 45 -1.10 -0.39 -14.88
CA HIS A 45 -2.56 -0.44 -14.87
C HIS A 45 -3.07 -0.22 -16.31
N PRO A 46 -4.10 -0.96 -16.78
CA PRO A 46 -4.55 -0.89 -18.18
C PRO A 46 -5.03 0.49 -18.62
N ASP A 47 -5.55 1.29 -17.70
CA ASP A 47 -6.10 2.63 -17.99
C ASP A 47 -5.05 3.76 -17.95
N TYR A 48 -3.79 3.47 -17.61
CA TYR A 48 -2.73 4.47 -17.44
C TYR A 48 -1.47 4.08 -18.21
N ASP A 49 -0.75 5.08 -18.70
CA ASP A 49 0.54 4.86 -19.34
C ASP A 49 1.65 4.70 -18.28
N GLY A 50 2.63 3.84 -18.55
CA GLY A 50 3.85 3.70 -17.76
C GLY A 50 3.70 2.89 -16.46
N ILE A 51 4.75 2.98 -15.63
CA ILE A 51 4.91 2.22 -14.39
C ILE A 51 4.70 3.15 -13.20
N GLY A 52 4.07 2.63 -12.14
CA GLY A 52 3.92 3.26 -10.84
C GLY A 52 4.71 2.52 -9.74
N ASN A 53 5.17 3.27 -8.75
CA ASN A 53 5.81 2.74 -7.55
C ASN A 53 4.75 2.24 -6.56
N LEU A 54 4.72 0.94 -6.31
CA LEU A 54 3.75 0.31 -5.42
C LEU A 54 3.91 0.82 -3.97
N ASN A 55 5.13 1.14 -3.53
CA ASN A 55 5.38 1.67 -2.19
C ASN A 55 4.76 3.06 -1.97
N ASN A 56 4.50 3.84 -3.02
CA ASN A 56 3.74 5.09 -2.87
C ASN A 56 2.26 4.81 -2.57
N ILE A 57 1.67 3.78 -3.19
CA ILE A 57 0.30 3.34 -2.90
C ILE A 57 0.23 2.76 -1.48
N GLY A 58 1.13 1.82 -1.15
CA GLY A 58 1.16 1.16 0.16
C GLY A 58 1.37 2.15 1.30
N SER A 59 2.31 3.10 1.16
CA SER A 59 2.55 4.12 2.18
C SER A 59 1.33 5.01 2.42
N LEU A 60 0.67 5.43 1.33
CA LEU A 60 -0.56 6.22 1.43
C LEU A 60 -1.67 5.41 2.11
N TRP A 61 -1.87 4.17 1.69
CA TRP A 61 -2.90 3.31 2.24
C TRP A 61 -2.72 3.03 3.75
N LEU A 62 -1.49 2.76 4.19
CA LEU A 62 -1.15 2.61 5.62
C LEU A 62 -1.45 3.90 6.41
N LYS A 63 -1.07 5.05 5.86
CA LYS A 63 -1.37 6.37 6.44
C LYS A 63 -2.89 6.58 6.57
N LEU A 64 -3.67 6.27 5.54
CA LEU A 64 -5.13 6.42 5.55
C LEU A 64 -5.79 5.49 6.58
N GLY A 65 -5.26 4.29 6.78
CA GLY A 65 -5.72 3.38 7.83
C GLY A 65 -5.51 3.95 9.23
N SER A 66 -4.36 4.58 9.48
CA SER A 66 -4.08 5.29 10.73
C SER A 66 -4.99 6.50 10.90
N GLN A 67 -5.19 7.27 9.83
CA GLN A 67 -6.05 8.46 9.84
C GLN A 67 -7.53 8.11 10.05
N CYS A 68 -8.01 6.96 9.57
CA CYS A 68 -9.36 6.49 9.87
C CYS A 68 -9.62 6.38 11.37
N TYR A 69 -8.62 5.91 12.12
CA TYR A 69 -8.67 5.82 13.57
C TYR A 69 -8.61 7.22 14.22
N ASP A 70 -7.63 8.03 13.83
CA ASP A 70 -7.41 9.37 14.43
C ASP A 70 -8.59 10.33 14.19
N ASP A 71 -9.18 10.31 12.99
CA ASP A 71 -10.25 11.23 12.58
C ASP A 71 -11.65 10.68 12.88
N HIS A 72 -11.76 9.51 13.54
CA HIS A 72 -13.02 8.81 13.77
C HIS A 72 -13.86 8.66 12.49
N ALA A 73 -13.24 8.19 11.39
CA ALA A 73 -13.91 8.09 10.10
C ALA A 73 -15.21 7.26 10.16
N PRO A 74 -16.20 7.51 9.30
CA PRO A 74 -17.41 6.69 9.22
C PRO A 74 -17.10 5.20 9.02
N LEU A 75 -17.89 4.33 9.63
CA LEU A 75 -17.67 2.88 9.57
C LEU A 75 -17.63 2.33 8.13
N GLU A 76 -18.44 2.90 7.23
CA GLU A 76 -18.43 2.55 5.81
C GLU A 76 -17.06 2.80 5.15
N VAL A 77 -16.41 3.93 5.45
CA VAL A 77 -15.09 4.28 4.93
C VAL A 77 -14.04 3.33 5.47
N ARG A 78 -14.11 3.00 6.77
CA ARG A 78 -13.21 2.02 7.40
C ARG A 78 -13.33 0.63 6.78
N PHE A 79 -14.56 0.20 6.46
CA PHE A 79 -14.76 -1.08 5.78
C PHE A 79 -14.21 -1.10 4.35
N VAL A 80 -14.35 -0.01 3.59
CA VAL A 80 -13.71 0.08 2.27
C VAL A 80 -12.20 -0.03 2.42
N HIS A 81 -11.58 0.69 3.36
CA HIS A 81 -10.14 0.61 3.61
C HIS A 81 -9.69 -0.83 3.91
N THR A 82 -10.33 -1.49 4.87
CA THR A 82 -9.98 -2.87 5.27
C THR A 82 -10.28 -3.91 4.19
N SER A 83 -11.23 -3.65 3.29
CA SER A 83 -11.48 -4.56 2.15
C SER A 83 -10.30 -4.66 1.18
N LEU A 84 -9.33 -3.75 1.29
CA LEU A 84 -8.13 -3.71 0.48
C LEU A 84 -6.93 -4.43 1.11
N ASP A 85 -7.02 -4.89 2.36
CA ASP A 85 -5.93 -5.61 3.05
C ASP A 85 -5.42 -6.79 2.18
N ASP A 86 -6.33 -7.69 1.77
CA ASP A 86 -5.99 -8.86 0.96
C ASP A 86 -5.53 -8.50 -0.46
N PRO A 87 -6.27 -7.69 -1.26
CA PRO A 87 -5.82 -7.30 -2.60
C PRO A 87 -4.44 -6.61 -2.63
N ILE A 88 -4.17 -5.71 -1.69
CA ILE A 88 -2.86 -5.03 -1.63
C ILE A 88 -1.78 -6.05 -1.24
N TYR A 89 -2.04 -6.91 -0.26
CA TYR A 89 -1.11 -7.98 0.13
C TYR A 89 -0.76 -8.89 -1.06
N GLU A 90 -1.74 -9.30 -1.87
CA GLU A 90 -1.51 -10.15 -3.05
C GLU A 90 -0.59 -9.49 -4.10
N VAL A 91 -0.81 -8.20 -4.38
CA VAL A 91 0.04 -7.44 -5.32
C VAL A 91 1.47 -7.30 -4.78
N TYR A 92 1.62 -7.10 -3.46
CA TYR A 92 2.92 -7.09 -2.79
C TYR A 92 3.61 -8.45 -2.83
N GLY A 93 2.89 -9.53 -2.54
CA GLY A 93 3.41 -10.90 -2.59
C GLY A 93 3.92 -11.26 -3.97
N THR A 94 3.16 -10.91 -5.01
CA THR A 94 3.58 -11.13 -6.42
C THR A 94 4.85 -10.35 -6.75
N ASN A 95 4.92 -9.07 -6.36
CA ASN A 95 6.14 -8.27 -6.57
C ASN A 95 7.33 -8.82 -5.79
N TYR A 96 7.13 -9.30 -4.56
CA TYR A 96 8.18 -9.91 -3.74
C TYR A 96 8.80 -11.12 -4.44
N GLU A 97 7.98 -12.01 -5.00
CA GLU A 97 8.47 -13.17 -5.76
C GLU A 97 9.27 -12.76 -7.00
N ILE A 98 8.75 -11.80 -7.76
CA ILE A 98 9.41 -11.26 -8.96
C ILE A 98 10.77 -10.62 -8.60
N LEU A 99 10.80 -9.77 -7.57
CA LEU A 99 12.01 -9.09 -7.12
C LEU A 99 13.07 -10.08 -6.65
N ASN A 100 12.68 -11.08 -5.84
CA ASN A 100 13.62 -12.10 -5.36
C ASN A 100 14.20 -12.94 -6.50
N LYS A 101 13.38 -13.25 -7.52
CA LYS A 101 13.89 -13.90 -8.73
C LYS A 101 14.94 -13.03 -9.43
N GLY A 102 14.65 -11.74 -9.61
CA GLY A 102 15.57 -10.79 -10.23
C GLY A 102 16.88 -10.58 -9.45
N LEU A 103 16.82 -10.64 -8.12
CA LEU A 103 18.00 -10.63 -7.26
C LEU A 103 18.82 -11.92 -7.39
N ALA A 104 18.14 -13.08 -7.46
CA ALA A 104 18.79 -14.39 -7.55
C ALA A 104 19.46 -14.63 -8.91
N ASP A 105 18.88 -14.13 -10.00
CA ASP A 105 19.45 -14.25 -11.35
C ASP A 105 20.39 -13.08 -11.73
N GLY A 106 20.47 -12.06 -10.89
CA GLY A 106 21.37 -10.91 -11.06
C GLY A 106 20.86 -9.86 -12.05
N THR A 107 19.61 -9.94 -12.50
CA THR A 107 18.97 -8.90 -13.33
C THR A 107 18.64 -7.64 -12.54
N VAL A 108 18.51 -7.75 -11.22
CA VAL A 108 18.28 -6.64 -10.29
C VAL A 108 19.46 -6.52 -9.33
N ALA A 109 20.02 -5.31 -9.22
CA ALA A 109 21.04 -5.04 -8.21
C ALA A 109 20.39 -4.88 -6.83
N PRO A 110 20.97 -5.45 -5.75
CA PRO A 110 20.47 -5.23 -4.40
C PRO A 110 20.60 -3.75 -4.01
N PRO A 111 19.78 -3.28 -3.04
CA PRO A 111 19.88 -1.92 -2.57
C PRO A 111 21.22 -1.73 -1.85
N ARG A 112 21.65 -0.48 -1.72
CA ARG A 112 22.84 -0.19 -0.90
C ARG A 112 22.56 -0.63 0.54
N PRO A 113 23.57 -1.14 1.27
CA PRO A 113 23.42 -1.53 2.66
C PRO A 113 22.80 -0.39 3.48
N ASN A 114 21.85 -0.73 4.34
CA ASN A 114 21.22 0.24 5.24
C ASN A 114 22.30 0.96 6.06
N GLN A 115 22.29 2.30 6.02
CA GLN A 115 23.23 3.14 6.76
C GLN A 115 22.98 3.10 8.28
N ASN A 116 21.83 2.59 8.71
CA ASN A 116 21.43 2.46 10.10
C ASN A 116 21.14 0.99 10.46
N PRO A 117 22.18 0.17 10.71
CA PRO A 117 22.05 -1.28 10.89
C PRO A 117 21.21 -1.73 12.09
N GLY A 118 20.84 -0.79 12.98
CA GLY A 118 19.96 -1.05 14.12
C GLY A 118 18.46 -0.88 13.84
N TYR A 119 18.06 -0.43 12.65
CA TYR A 119 16.65 -0.22 12.29
C TYR A 119 16.20 -1.23 11.23
N CYS A 120 15.15 -1.98 11.56
CA CYS A 120 14.51 -2.92 10.64
C CYS A 120 13.59 -2.15 9.66
N ALA A 121 13.36 -2.68 8.44
CA ALA A 121 12.50 -2.04 7.44
C ALA A 121 11.06 -1.79 7.94
N CYS A 122 10.51 -2.72 8.73
CA CYS A 122 9.20 -2.52 9.37
C CYS A 122 9.22 -1.35 10.37
N CYS A 123 10.35 -1.18 11.07
CA CYS A 123 10.57 -0.16 12.08
C CYS A 123 10.71 1.23 11.43
N SER A 124 11.29 1.32 10.23
CA SER A 124 11.45 2.55 9.45
C SER A 124 10.17 2.97 8.72
N GLY A 125 9.09 2.17 8.78
CA GLY A 125 7.84 2.51 8.11
C GLY A 125 7.78 2.08 6.64
N GLU A 126 8.68 1.21 6.17
CA GLU A 126 8.69 0.77 4.78
C GLU A 126 7.44 -0.06 4.48
N ALA A 127 6.67 0.38 3.48
CA ALA A 127 5.35 -0.17 3.19
C ALA A 127 5.42 -1.66 2.81
N ASP A 128 6.36 -2.06 1.96
CA ASP A 128 6.57 -3.47 1.60
C ASP A 128 6.82 -4.33 2.84
N ALA A 129 7.65 -3.85 3.78
CA ALA A 129 7.95 -4.58 4.99
C ALA A 129 6.74 -4.69 5.92
N ILE A 130 6.01 -3.59 6.16
CA ILE A 130 4.82 -3.55 7.02
C ILE A 130 3.68 -4.39 6.41
N ILE A 131 3.52 -4.33 5.09
CA ILE A 131 2.42 -5.02 4.40
C ILE A 131 2.68 -6.52 4.36
N LEU A 132 3.88 -6.94 3.95
CA LEU A 132 4.22 -8.37 3.87
C LEU A 132 4.30 -9.05 5.25
N THR A 133 4.46 -8.28 6.33
CA THR A 133 4.42 -8.79 7.72
C THR A 133 3.06 -8.63 8.41
N CYS A 134 2.05 -8.10 7.72
CA CYS A 134 0.68 -7.91 8.20
C CYS A 134 0.57 -7.06 9.49
N PHE A 135 1.53 -6.20 9.81
CA PHE A 135 1.50 -5.36 11.01
C PHE A 135 0.43 -4.26 11.00
N HIS A 136 -0.25 -4.09 9.88
CA HIS A 136 -1.27 -3.07 9.63
C HIS A 136 -2.70 -3.66 9.55
N GLU A 137 -2.85 -4.98 9.66
CA GLU A 137 -4.13 -5.67 9.37
C GLU A 137 -5.26 -5.03 10.17
N ARG A 138 -6.35 -4.65 9.48
CA ARG A 138 -7.56 -4.05 10.05
C ARG A 138 -7.31 -2.80 10.90
N GLN A 139 -6.21 -2.07 10.69
CA GLN A 139 -5.89 -0.88 11.49
C GLN A 139 -7.02 0.16 11.49
N ALA A 140 -7.72 0.33 10.35
CA ALA A 140 -8.86 1.23 10.25
C ALA A 140 -10.05 0.84 11.15
N LEU A 141 -10.12 -0.41 11.60
CA LEU A 141 -11.15 -0.93 12.50
C LEU A 141 -10.72 -0.96 13.97
N TYR A 142 -9.59 -0.35 14.32
CA TYR A 142 -9.25 -0.21 15.73
C TYR A 142 -10.24 0.76 16.39
N PHE A 143 -10.76 0.39 17.55
CA PHE A 143 -11.72 1.18 18.32
C PHE A 143 -11.23 1.32 19.75
N THR A 144 -11.34 2.51 20.34
CA THR A 144 -11.08 2.73 21.77
C THR A 144 -12.37 2.68 22.60
N GLU A 145 -13.44 3.38 22.17
CA GLU A 145 -14.71 3.44 22.93
C GLU A 145 -15.99 3.17 22.09
N GLU A 146 -15.91 3.22 20.76
CA GLU A 146 -17.05 3.05 19.83
C GLU A 146 -17.65 1.63 19.85
N TYR A 147 -16.90 0.62 20.32
CA TYR A 147 -17.33 -0.78 20.39
C TYR A 147 -18.63 -0.96 21.20
N ARG A 148 -18.79 -0.20 22.30
CA ARG A 148 -20.00 -0.27 23.15
C ARG A 148 -21.25 0.25 22.45
N ALA A 149 -21.10 1.22 21.55
CA ALA A 149 -22.22 1.79 20.81
C ALA A 149 -22.69 0.89 19.66
N LEU A 150 -21.75 0.17 19.03
CA LEU A 150 -22.05 -0.69 17.88
C LEU A 150 -22.56 -2.08 18.28
N TRP A 151 -22.03 -2.65 19.37
CA TRP A 151 -22.28 -4.06 19.70
C TRP A 151 -22.97 -4.31 21.03
N GLY A 152 -23.25 -3.26 21.81
CA GLY A 152 -23.88 -3.37 23.13
C GLY A 152 -22.92 -3.99 24.14
N GLY A 153 -22.59 -3.24 25.19
CA GLY A 153 -21.78 -3.73 26.31
C GLY A 153 -22.45 -4.83 27.11
#